data_AF-A0A2L2XX53-F1
#
_entry.id   AF-A0A2L2XX53-F1
#
_cell.length_a   1.000
_cell.length_b   1.000
_cell.length_c   1.000
_cell.angle_alpha   90.00
_cell.angle_beta   90.00
_cell.angle_gamma   90.00
#
_symmetry.space_group_name_H-M   'P 1'
#
loop_
_entity.id
_entity.type
_entity.pdbx_description
1 polymer ?
#
loop_
_entity_poly.entity_id
_entity_poly.type
_entity_poly.pdbx_seq_one_letter_code
_entity_poly.pdbx_strand_id
1 'polypeptide(L)'
;MTHFGLLCPTTSGHIYSLLPLGKELQKRGHKVTCFLTLDGEEMVQAAGLDFQAIAPDKYPKGTSAKNLAEIGQLRGTAAVRRTVELVTDSTATLFETIP
;
A
#
# COMPACT_ATOMS: atom_id res chain seq x y z
N MET A 1 -23.04 4.22 -11.03
CA MET A 1 -21.58 4.17 -11.27
C MET A 1 -20.91 4.89 -10.11
N THR A 2 -20.14 4.17 -9.30
CA THR A 2 -19.46 4.70 -8.10
C THR A 2 -17.96 4.69 -8.33
N HIS A 3 -17.22 5.61 -7.72
CA HIS A 3 -15.76 5.62 -7.71
C HIS A 3 -15.29 5.15 -6.33
N PHE A 4 -14.59 4.01 -6.29
CA PHE A 4 -14.03 3.44 -5.08
C PHE A 4 -12.54 3.78 -4.94
N GLY A 5 -12.14 4.18 -3.74
CA GLY A 5 -10.74 4.21 -3.33
C GLY A 5 -10.35 2.90 -2.65
N LEU A 6 -9.23 2.31 -3.05
CA LEU A 6 -8.65 1.13 -2.42
C LEU A 6 -7.35 1.53 -1.72
N LEU A 7 -7.21 1.09 -0.46
CA LEU A 7 -6.04 1.35 0.36
C LEU A 7 -5.67 0.08 1.13
N CYS A 8 -4.37 -0.18 1.25
CA CYS A 8 -3.81 -1.22 2.11
C CYS A 8 -2.32 -0.94 2.36
N PRO A 9 -1.68 -1.63 3.34
CA PRO A 9 -0.24 -1.60 3.47
C PRO A 9 0.43 -2.00 2.15
N THR A 10 1.40 -1.21 1.68
CA THR A 10 2.08 -1.42 0.39
C THR A 10 3.12 -2.55 0.46
N THR A 11 2.61 -3.76 0.64
CA THR A 11 3.36 -5.02 0.66
C THR A 11 2.64 -6.03 -0.22
N SER A 12 3.39 -6.87 -0.91
CA SER A 12 2.85 -7.74 -1.99
C SER A 12 1.67 -8.60 -1.53
N GLY A 13 1.73 -9.19 -0.34
CA GLY A 13 0.65 -10.03 0.20
C GLY A 13 -0.69 -9.30 0.34
N HIS A 14 -0.68 -8.05 0.80
CA HIS A 14 -1.88 -7.23 0.94
C HIS A 14 -2.40 -6.75 -0.42
N ILE A 15 -1.49 -6.34 -1.31
CA ILE A 15 -1.84 -5.84 -2.65
C ILE A 15 -2.49 -6.95 -3.48
N TYR A 16 -1.85 -8.12 -3.60
CA TYR A 16 -2.40 -9.23 -4.40
C TYR A 16 -3.74 -9.75 -3.86
N SER A 17 -4.00 -9.59 -2.56
CA SER A 17 -5.29 -9.94 -1.98
C SER A 17 -6.39 -8.91 -2.29
N LEU A 18 -6.02 -7.63 -2.43
CA LEU A 18 -6.96 -6.52 -2.67
C LEU A 18 -7.28 -6.32 -4.16
N LEU A 19 -6.31 -6.51 -5.05
CA LEU A 19 -6.46 -6.26 -6.50
C LEU A 19 -7.65 -7.03 -7.13
N PRO A 20 -7.90 -8.32 -6.83
CA PRO A 20 -9.05 -9.03 -7.37
C PRO A 20 -10.40 -8.37 -7.03
N LEU A 21 -10.53 -7.80 -5.83
CA LEU A 21 -11.73 -7.07 -5.42
C LEU A 21 -11.91 -5.79 -6.26
N GLY A 22 -10.83 -5.05 -6.49
CA GLY A 22 -10.84 -3.88 -7.38
C GLY A 22 -11.21 -4.24 -8.82
N LYS A 23 -10.70 -5.36 -9.34
CA LYS A 23 -11.08 -5.85 -10.67
C LYS A 23 -12.55 -6.22 -10.76
N GLU A 24 -13.11 -6.82 -9.73
CA GLU A 24 -14.52 -7.16 -9.70
C GLU A 24 -15.40 -5.90 -9.67
N LEU A 25 -15.03 -4.88 -8.89
CA LEU A 25 -15.71 -3.58 -8.92
C LEU A 25 -15.63 -2.93 -10.31
N GLN A 26 -14.47 -2.97 -10.96
CA GLN A 26 -14.28 -2.45 -12.33
C GLN A 26 -15.17 -3.19 -13.35
N LYS A 27 -15.25 -4.52 -13.27
CA LYS A 27 -16.13 -5.34 -14.12
C LYS A 27 -17.61 -5.01 -13.96
N ARG A 28 -18.03 -4.57 -12.77
CA ARG A 28 -19.39 -4.10 -12.49
C ARG A 28 -19.66 -2.66 -12.96
N GLY A 29 -18.73 -2.05 -13.69
CA GLY A 29 -18.86 -0.70 -14.24
C GLY A 29 -18.56 0.39 -13.22
N HIS A 30 -17.74 0.11 -12.20
CA HIS A 30 -17.25 1.11 -11.24
C HIS A 30 -15.86 1.61 -11.61
N LYS A 31 -15.53 2.83 -11.18
CA LYS A 31 -14.14 3.32 -11.22
C LYS A 31 -13.43 2.92 -9.94
N VAL A 32 -12.17 2.54 -10.03
CA VAL A 32 -11.37 2.10 -8.89
C VAL A 32 -9.99 2.74 -8.97
N THR A 33 -9.59 3.45 -7.91
CA THR A 33 -8.24 4.01 -7.76
C THR A 33 -7.59 3.44 -6.51
N CYS A 34 -6.40 2.86 -6.67
CA CYS A 34 -5.58 2.37 -5.58
C CYS A 34 -4.65 3.49 -5.10
N PHE A 35 -4.76 3.82 -3.81
CA PHE A 35 -3.89 4.77 -3.12
C PHE A 35 -2.86 3.97 -2.33
N LEU A 36 -1.61 3.93 -2.81
CA LEU A 36 -0.51 3.17 -2.20
C LEU A 36 0.80 3.98 -2.30
N THR A 37 1.86 3.58 -1.60
CA THR A 37 3.19 4.16 -1.85
C THR A 37 3.72 3.74 -3.23
N LEU A 38 4.81 4.35 -3.69
CA LEU A 38 5.40 4.08 -5.01
C LEU A 38 5.77 2.60 -5.24
N ASP A 39 5.97 1.82 -4.17
CA ASP A 39 6.24 0.38 -4.27
C ASP A 39 5.05 -0.45 -4.76
N GLY A 40 3.84 0.12 -4.76
CA GLY A 40 2.62 -0.51 -5.22
C GLY A 40 2.31 -0.32 -6.70
N GLU A 41 2.96 0.66 -7.35
CA GLU A 41 2.57 1.17 -8.67
C GLU A 41 2.53 0.08 -9.74
N GLU A 42 3.64 -0.65 -9.90
CA GLU A 42 3.76 -1.68 -10.94
C GLU A 42 2.72 -2.80 -10.76
N MET A 43 2.43 -3.20 -9.51
CA MET A 43 1.44 -4.24 -9.22
C MET A 43 0.01 -3.77 -9.54
N VAL A 44 -0.32 -2.52 -9.22
CA VAL A 44 -1.64 -1.93 -9.53
C VAL A 44 -1.83 -1.77 -11.04
N GLN A 45 -0.82 -1.23 -11.72
CA GLN A 45 -0.85 -1.03 -13.17
C GLN A 45 -0.91 -2.36 -13.92
N ALA A 46 -0.17 -3.39 -13.48
CA ALA A 46 -0.23 -4.73 -14.06
C ALA A 46 -1.63 -5.37 -13.92
N ALA A 47 -2.40 -5.00 -12.89
CA ALA A 47 -3.80 -5.40 -12.77
C ALA A 47 -4.73 -4.56 -13.68
N GLY A 48 -4.28 -3.44 -14.24
CA GLY A 48 -5.12 -2.53 -15.03
C GLY A 48 -6.14 -1.77 -14.17
N LEU A 49 -5.72 -1.35 -12.98
CA LEU A 49 -6.46 -0.43 -12.10
C LEU A 49 -5.74 0.93 -12.06
N ASP A 50 -6.47 1.99 -11.71
CA ASP A 50 -5.86 3.33 -11.58
C ASP A 50 -4.99 3.38 -10.31
N PHE A 51 -3.86 4.09 -10.38
CA PHE A 51 -2.92 4.26 -9.27
C PHE A 51 -2.78 5.75 -8.91
N GLN A 52 -2.73 6.03 -7.61
CA GLN A 52 -2.35 7.34 -7.07
C GLN A 52 -1.34 7.12 -5.95
N ALA A 53 -0.18 7.78 -6.05
CA ALA A 53 0.86 7.69 -5.03
C ALA A 53 0.45 8.41 -3.73
N ILE A 54 0.72 7.77 -2.60
CA ILE A 54 0.65 8.36 -1.26
C ILE A 54 2.05 8.76 -0.80
N ALA A 55 2.19 10.02 -0.36
CA ALA A 55 3.39 10.57 0.28
C ALA A 55 4.71 10.19 -0.43
N PRO A 56 4.84 10.43 -1.76
CA PRO A 56 5.98 9.96 -2.54
C PRO A 56 7.34 10.49 -2.03
N ASP A 57 7.36 11.69 -1.44
CA ASP A 57 8.57 12.28 -0.86
C ASP A 57 9.00 11.59 0.45
N LYS A 58 8.04 11.11 1.25
CA LYS A 58 8.30 10.41 2.53
C LYS A 58 8.56 8.92 2.32
N TYR A 59 7.92 8.32 1.32
CA TYR A 59 8.05 6.91 0.98
C TYR A 59 8.46 6.73 -0.49
N PRO A 60 9.74 7.05 -0.82
CA PRO A 60 10.26 6.81 -2.15
C PRO A 60 10.26 5.31 -2.49
N LYS A 61 10.38 4.98 -3.78
CA LYS A 61 10.47 3.60 -4.25
C LYS A 61 11.63 2.85 -3.55
N GLY A 62 11.36 1.64 -3.09
CA GLY A 62 12.25 0.78 -2.31
C GLY A 62 12.03 0.84 -0.78
N THR A 63 11.16 1.72 -0.28
CA THR A 63 10.97 1.90 1.17
C THR A 63 10.41 0.64 1.85
N SER A 64 9.45 -0.05 1.24
CA SER A 64 8.90 -1.29 1.81
C SER A 64 9.96 -2.39 1.92
N ALA A 65 10.79 -2.55 0.89
CA ALA A 65 11.87 -3.54 0.90
C ALA A 65 12.93 -3.22 1.97
N LYS A 66 13.30 -1.94 2.11
CA LYS A 66 14.22 -1.48 3.15
C LYS A 66 13.67 -1.76 4.55
N ASN A 67 12.42 -1.38 4.82
CA ASN A 67 11.78 -1.58 6.13
C ASN A 67 11.69 -3.08 6.47
N LEU A 68 11.35 -3.92 5.50
CA LEU A 68 11.28 -5.36 5.71
C LEU A 68 12.66 -5.97 6.00
N ALA A 69 13.70 -5.52 5.30
CA ALA A 69 15.08 -5.94 5.56
C ALA A 69 15.53 -5.54 6.97
N GLU A 70 15.23 -4.31 7.42
CA GLU A 70 15.51 -3.85 8.78
C GLU A 70 14.82 -4.71 9.84
N ILE A 71 13.52 -4.97 9.69
CA ILE A 71 12.77 -5.84 10.61
C ILE A 71 13.37 -7.25 10.64
N GLY A 72 13.77 -7.79 9.47
CA GLY A 72 14.34 -9.12 9.34
C GLY A 72 15.68 -9.32 10.06
N GLN A 73 16.41 -8.25 10.38
CA GLN A 73 17.62 -8.30 11.21
C GLN A 73 17.33 -8.33 12.72
N LEU A 74 16.11 -7.98 13.12
CA LEU A 74 15.68 -7.95 14.52
C LEU A 74 15.09 -9.30 14.93
N ARG A 75 15.00 -9.54 16.25
CA ARG A 75 14.42 -10.75 16.82
C ARG A 75 13.49 -10.43 17.98
N GLY A 76 12.51 -11.31 18.20
CA GLY A 76 11.59 -11.24 19.34
C GLY A 76 10.88 -9.88 19.45
N THR A 77 10.83 -9.33 20.66
CA THR A 77 10.10 -8.09 20.96
C THR A 77 10.66 -6.86 20.24
N ALA A 78 11.94 -6.85 19.86
CA ALA A 78 12.52 -5.75 19.09
C ALA A 78 11.93 -5.68 17.67
N ALA A 79 11.77 -6.83 17.01
CA ALA A 79 11.13 -6.90 15.68
C ALA A 79 9.65 -6.49 15.75
N VAL A 80 8.94 -6.91 16.79
CA VAL A 80 7.53 -6.54 17.02
C VAL A 80 7.41 -5.03 17.22
N ARG A 81 8.23 -4.43 18.09
CA ARG A 81 8.22 -2.99 18.34
C ARG A 81 8.48 -2.19 17.06
N ARG A 82 9.51 -2.55 16.29
CA ARG A 82 9.83 -1.89 15.03
C ARG A 82 8.69 -1.99 14.01
N THR A 83 8.01 -3.13 13.96
CA THR A 83 6.82 -3.31 13.11
C THR A 83 5.68 -2.38 13.54
N VAL A 84 5.40 -2.28 14.84
CA VAL A 84 4.36 -1.39 15.37
C VAL A 84 4.65 0.07 15.07
N GLU A 85 5.90 0.52 15.24
CA GLU A 85 6.33 1.88 14.88
C GLU A 85 6.07 2.16 13.39
N LEU A 86 6.51 1.26 12.50
CA LEU A 86 6.31 1.39 11.06
C LEU A 86 4.82 1.44 10.66
N VAL A 87 3.99 0.59 11.27
CA VAL A 87 2.53 0.60 11.02
C VAL A 87 1.90 1.89 11.52
N THR A 88 2.33 2.39 12.69
CA THR A 88 1.82 3.64 13.26
C THR A 88 2.16 4.84 12.37
N ASP A 89 3.44 4.97 11.98
CA ASP A 89 3.91 6.08 11.14
C ASP A 89 3.28 6.08 9.74
N SER A 90 3.16 4.89 9.13
CA SER A 90 2.54 4.75 7.82
C SER A 90 1.03 5.02 7.87
N THR A 91 0.34 4.59 8.92
CA THR A 91 -1.08 4.87 9.12
C THR A 91 -1.34 6.36 9.35
N ALA A 92 -0.53 7.02 10.18
CA ALA A 92 -0.63 8.47 10.38
C ALA A 92 -0.44 9.22 9.05
N THR A 93 0.61 8.87 8.30
CA THR A 93 0.87 9.48 6.98
C THR A 93 -0.28 9.25 6.00
N LEU A 94 -0.86 8.05 5.99
CA LEU A 94 -2.01 7.72 5.16
C LEU A 94 -3.16 8.71 5.44
N PHE A 95 -3.55 8.89 6.70
CA PHE A 95 -4.63 9.81 7.07
C PHE A 95 -4.35 11.28 6.73
N GLU A 96 -3.08 11.68 6.65
CA GLU A 96 -2.67 13.04 6.25
C GLU A 96 -2.72 13.27 4.74
N THR A 97 -2.67 12.22 3.93
CA THR A 97 -2.37 12.32 2.49
C THR A 97 -3.42 11.74 1.56
N ILE A 98 -4.34 10.93 2.08
CA ILE A 98 -5.49 10.48 1.29
C ILE A 98 -6.44 11.66 0.99
N PRO A 99 -7.02 11.73 -0.22
CA PRO A 99 -7.95 12.80 -0.61
C PRO A 99 -9.26 12.83 0.19
#